data_AF-A0A527X6W6-F1
#
_entry.id   AF-A0A527X6W6-F1
#
_cell.length_a   1.000
_cell.length_b   1.000
_cell.length_c   1.000
_cell.angle_alpha   90.00
_cell.angle_beta   90.00
_cell.angle_gamma   90.00
#
_symmetry.space_group_name_H-M   'P 1'
#
loop_
_entity.id
_entity.type
_entity.pdbx_description
1 polymer ?
#
loop_
_entity_poly.entity_id
_entity_poly.type
_entity_poly.pdbx_seq_one_letter_code
_entity_poly.pdbx_strand_id
1 'polypeptide(L)' 'RENLFAAFRGSARSGGTGLGLAIAHELIRAHGGAVELVESIGGRTVFAVTIPDQPVRLDQARGSLRRPA' A
#
# COMPACT_ATOMS: atom_id res chain seq x y z
N ARG A 1 10.49 -4.64 5.66
CA ARG A 1 9.75 -3.80 4.69
C ARG A 1 8.35 -4.37 4.41
N GLU A 2 8.21 -5.67 4.14
CA GLU A 2 6.93 -6.31 3.80
C GLU A 2 5.82 -6.13 4.85
N ASN A 3 6.15 -6.20 6.14
CA ASN A 3 5.18 -6.05 7.23
C ASN A 3 4.67 -4.62 7.45
N LEU A 4 5.17 -3.62 6.71
CA LEU A 4 4.81 -2.22 6.88
C LEU A 4 3.40 -1.90 6.33
N PHE A 5 2.96 -2.66 5.33
CA PHE A 5 1.65 -2.51 4.69
C PHE A 5 0.59 -3.46 5.26
N ALA A 6 0.95 -4.25 6.28
CA ALA A 6 -0.01 -5.09 6.97
C ALA A 6 -0.87 -4.25 7.93
N ALA A 7 -2.16 -4.57 8.02
CA ALA A 7 -3.07 -3.92 8.95
C ALA A 7 -2.57 -4.03 10.41
N PHE A 8 -2.91 -3.03 11.23
CA PHE A 8 -2.59 -2.96 12.66
C PHE A 8 -1.10 -2.83 13.01
N ARG A 9 -0.23 -2.59 12.02
CA ARG A 9 1.21 -2.35 12.21
C ARG A 9 1.48 -0.85 12.30
N GLY A 10 1.08 -0.25 13.42
CA GLY A 10 1.24 1.20 13.67
C GLY A 10 0.74 1.68 15.03
N SER A 11 0.33 0.76 15.91
CA SER A 11 -0.14 1.04 17.27
C SER A 11 0.93 1.58 18.23
N ALA A 12 2.13 1.89 17.72
CA ALA A 12 3.22 2.45 18.51
C ALA A 12 2.93 3.89 19.02
N ARG A 13 1.92 4.57 18.48
CA ARG A 13 1.46 5.89 18.97
C ARG A 13 0.03 5.78 19.49
N SER A 14 -0.19 6.23 20.72
CA SER A 14 -1.52 6.40 21.32
C SER A 14 -2.45 7.15 20.35
N GLY A 15 -3.53 6.50 19.91
CA GLY A 15 -4.55 7.07 19.02
C GLY A 15 -4.54 6.62 17.56
N GLY A 16 -3.51 5.90 17.09
CA GLY A 16 -3.45 5.38 15.72
C GLY A 16 -3.89 3.91 15.60
N THR A 17 -4.81 3.58 14.70
CA THR A 17 -5.26 2.19 14.46
C THR A 17 -4.26 1.35 13.65
N GLY A 18 -3.23 1.98 13.08
CA GLY A 18 -2.27 1.30 12.20
C GLY A 18 -2.88 0.79 10.88
N LEU A 19 -4.02 1.36 10.45
CA LEU A 19 -4.72 0.93 9.23
C LEU A 19 -4.39 1.75 7.99
N GLY A 20 -3.95 3.01 8.15
CA GLY A 20 -3.84 3.95 7.02
C GLY A 20 -2.95 3.46 5.89
N LEU A 21 -1.80 2.85 6.21
CA LEU A 21 -0.85 2.38 5.20
C LEU A 21 -1.29 1.08 4.53
N ALA A 22 -2.03 0.23 5.24
CA ALA A 22 -2.64 -0.97 4.67
C ALA A 22 -3.75 -0.61 3.66
N ILE A 23 -4.57 0.38 3.99
CA ILE A 23 -5.60 0.90 3.08
C ILE A 23 -4.96 1.52 1.84
N ALA A 24 -3.94 2.37 2.03
CA ALA A 24 -3.23 3.00 0.91
C ALA A 24 -2.61 1.95 -0.03
N HIS A 25 -1.99 0.90 0.52
CA HIS A 25 -1.42 -0.19 -0.27
C HIS A 25 -2.47 -0.92 -1.13
N GLU A 26 -3.62 -1.30 -0.55
CA GLU A 26 -4.67 -1.97 -1.32
C GLU A 26 -5.28 -1.07 -2.40
N LEU A 27 -5.48 0.23 -2.10
CA LEU A 27 -5.97 1.18 -3.10
C LEU A 27 -4.99 1.31 -4.25
N ILE A 28 -3.70 1.53 -3.97
CA ILE A 28 -2.67 1.68 -5.00
C ILE A 28 -2.58 0.41 -5.85
N ARG A 29 -2.64 -0.77 -5.24
CA ARG A 29 -2.65 -2.06 -5.96
C ARG A 29 -3.89 -2.24 -6.83
N ALA A 30 -5.06 -1.81 -6.37
CA ALA A 30 -6.30 -1.83 -7.16
C ALA A 30 -6.22 -0.93 -8.40
N HIS A 31 -5.39 0.12 -8.36
CA HIS A 31 -5.08 0.97 -9.51
C HIS A 31 -3.88 0.47 -10.34
N GLY A 32 -3.42 -0.77 -10.12
CA GLY A 32 -2.27 -1.35 -10.80
C GLY A 32 -0.94 -0.67 -10.48
N GLY A 33 -0.89 0.10 -9.40
CA GLY A 33 0.31 0.76 -8.92
C GLY A 33 1.04 -0.04 -7.84
N ALA A 34 2.11 0.56 -7.33
CA ALA A 34 2.88 0.06 -6.20
C ALA A 34 3.27 1.21 -5.26
N VAL A 35 3.48 0.88 -3.98
CA VAL A 35 4.01 1.80 -2.97
C VAL A 35 5.20 1.17 -2.27
N GLU A 36 6.28 1.95 -2.11
CA GLU A 36 7.52 1.50 -1.51
C GLU A 36 8.01 2.51 -0.48
N LEU A 37 8.58 2.01 0.63
CA LEU A 37 9.33 2.86 1.55
C LEU A 37 10.71 3.12 0.95
N VAL A 38 10.98 4.33 0.48
CA VAL A 38 12.29 4.72 -0.09
C VAL A 38 13.29 4.99 1.02
N GLU A 39 12.90 5.78 2.02
CA GLU A 39 13.77 6.21 3.10
C GLU A 39 12.98 6.36 4.40
N SER A 40 13.57 5.95 5.53
CA SER A 40 13.07 6.32 6.86
C SER A 40 14.25 6.51 7.79
N ILE A 41 14.61 7.76 8.02
CA ILE A 41 15.71 8.17 8.89
C ILE A 41 15.28 9.39 9.70
N GLY A 42 15.65 9.43 10.98
CA GLY A 42 15.49 10.57 11.92
C GLY A 42 14.49 11.67 11.53
N GLY A 43 13.21 11.49 11.87
CA GLY A 43 12.17 12.52 11.67
C GLY A 43 11.65 12.65 10.22
N ARG A 44 12.22 11.92 9.25
CA ARG A 44 11.81 11.90 7.85
C ARG A 44 11.45 10.49 7.40
N THR A 45 10.36 10.39 6.66
CA THR A 45 9.96 9.16 5.99
C THR A 45 9.49 9.51 4.58
N VAL A 46 10.04 8.81 3.58
CA VAL A 46 9.74 9.00 2.16
C VAL A 46 9.14 7.71 1.61
N PHE A 47 7.94 7.84 1.05
CA PHE A 47 7.29 6.77 0.28
C PHE A 47 7.25 7.17 -1.19
N ALA A 48 7.57 6.24 -2.09
CA ALA A 48 7.33 6.39 -3.51
C ALA A 48 6.04 5.65 -3.89
N VAL A 49 5.19 6.32 -4.65
CA VAL A 49 3.97 5.74 -5.23
C VAL A 49 4.11 5.80 -6.75
N THR A 50 3.93 4.67 -7.40
CA THR A 50 3.90 4.57 -8.86
C THR A 50 2.52 4.12 -9.28
N ILE A 51 1.91 4.80 -10.25
CA ILE A 51 0.60 4.44 -10.83
C ILE A 51 0.75 4.53 -12.37
N PRO A 52 0.12 3.61 -13.13
CA PRO A 52 0.04 3.74 -14.58
C PRO A 52 -0.58 5.08 -15.01
N ASP A 53 -0.03 5.70 -16.05
CA ASP A 53 -0.54 6.95 -16.63
C ASP A 53 -1.79 6.75 -17.51
N GLN A 54 -2.16 5.49 -17.75
CA GLN A 54 -3.40 5.08 -18.40
C GLN A 54 -4.28 4.26 -17.45
N PRO A 55 -5.62 4.35 -17.57
CA PRO A 55 -6.52 3.57 -16.74
C PRO A 55 -6.26 2.07 -16.87
N VAL A 56 -6.15 1.40 -15.73
CA VAL A 56 -6.09 -0.06 -15.70
C VAL A 56 -7.45 -0.61 -16.10
N ARG A 57 -7.42 -1.60 -17.00
CA ARG A 57 -8.59 -2.41 -17.36
C ARG A 57 -9.03 -3.23 -16.15
N LEU A 58 -9.97 -2.69 -15.37
CA LEU A 58 -10.46 -3.31 -14.13
C LEU A 58 -11.02 -4.73 -14.35
N ASP A 59 -11.56 -5.01 -15.53
CA ASP A 59 -11.99 -6.34 -15.96
C ASP A 59 -10.83 -7.36 -15.97
N GLN A 60 -9.64 -6.95 -16.39
CA GLN A 60 -8.45 -7.78 -16.41
C GLN A 60 -7.83 -7.91 -15.00
N ALA A 61 -7.77 -6.81 -14.25
CA ALA A 61 -7.16 -6.77 -12.92
C ALA A 61 -7.94 -7.61 -11.88
N ARG A 62 -9.27 -7.72 -12.00
CA ARG A 62 -10.09 -8.54 -11.09
C ARG A 62 -9.78 -10.03 -11.19
N GLY A 63 -9.29 -10.50 -12.34
CA GLY A 63 -8.87 -11.89 -12.53
C GLY A 63 -7.60 -12.24 -11.75
N SER A 64 -6.61 -11.33 -11.74
CA SER A 64 -5.32 -11.52 -11.07
C SER A 64 -5.37 -11.27 -9.55
N LEU A 65 -6.37 -10.54 -9.05
CA LEU A 65 -6.55 -10.24 -7.62
C LEU A 65 -7.23 -11.36 -6.81
N ARG A 66 -7.78 -12.40 -7.47
CA ARG A 66 -8.29 -13.58 -6.77
C ARG A 66 -7.12 -14.34 -6.15
N ARG A 67 -6.97 -14.25 -4.83
CA ARG A 67 -6.06 -15.07 -4.05
C ARG A 67 -6.46 -16.55 -4.22
N PRO A 68 -5.55 -17.46 -4.63
CA PRO A 68 -5.85 -18.89 -4.62
C PRO A 68 -6.16 -19.31 -3.18
N ALA A 69 -7.16 -20.19 -3.04
CA ALA A 69 -7.63 -20.72 -1.76
C ALA A 69 -6.55 -21.57 -1.07
#